data_AF-A0A817SI26-F1
#
_entry.id   AF-A0A817SI26-F1
#
_cell.length_a   1.000
_cell.length_b   1.000
_cell.length_c   1.000
_cell.angle_alpha   90.00
_cell.angle_beta   90.00
_cell.angle_gamma   90.00
#
_symmetry.space_group_name_H-M   'P 1'
#
loop_
_entity.id
_entity.type
_entity.pdbx_description
1 polymer ?
#
loop_
_entity_poly.entity_id
_entity_poly.type
_entity_poly.pdbx_seq_one_letter_code
_entity_poly.pdbx_strand_id
1 'polypeptide(L)'
;MLHNFFLFYSTFNANQYELSPWSGKLECKTSNTISFSIFDPFEHNHNLTSNISQSNWLKFQEECSLVNQILDECSRKRQHKSWGLSLILTRKSLPKQNFIHEQQQQYHHTQSIHTIELNFSNQINEEQFEKTIQFILKDILLFEQINYEIIRKKRPASSLIIENTNVTPNSLAEQLDETLSSKRRRIDDDEYTLTPIKDIPYSKEKIYFQVIYRTWQDRRKLKRHIDDENKNLSMFDREKLISNKLKEGNNHHLETPIYLSIEIKLLPTTIDENHNKANIRLELQTNEHHQLFADLSHFLNLYLPKMLEI
;
A
#
# COMPACT_ATOMS: atom_id res chain seq x y z
N MET A 1 -1.31 -28.73 4.04
CA MET A 1 -0.19 -28.61 3.08
C MET A 1 -0.28 -27.35 2.23
N LEU A 2 -1.36 -27.13 1.48
CA LEU A 2 -1.47 -25.95 0.60
C LEU A 2 -1.40 -24.60 1.33
N HIS A 3 -2.07 -24.48 2.49
CA HIS A 3 -1.96 -23.29 3.36
C HIS A 3 -0.51 -23.07 3.82
N ASN A 4 0.14 -24.13 4.34
CA ASN A 4 1.54 -24.06 4.77
C ASN A 4 2.50 -23.67 3.64
N PHE A 5 2.22 -24.06 2.39
CA PHE A 5 3.01 -23.63 1.23
C PHE A 5 2.96 -22.10 1.07
N PHE A 6 1.75 -21.54 1.02
CA PHE A 6 1.59 -20.08 0.88
C PHE A 6 2.09 -19.33 2.11
N LEU A 7 1.92 -19.87 3.32
CA LEU A 7 2.46 -19.29 4.55
C LEU A 7 3.98 -19.23 4.54
N PHE A 8 4.62 -20.35 4.19
CA PHE A 8 6.07 -20.44 4.08
C PHE A 8 6.61 -19.42 3.10
N TYR A 9 6.11 -19.41 1.85
CA TYR A 9 6.61 -18.50 0.83
C TYR A 9 6.25 -17.03 1.06
N SER A 10 5.18 -16.73 1.82
CA SER A 10 4.85 -15.35 2.20
C SER A 10 5.83 -14.74 3.20
N THR A 11 6.47 -15.58 4.03
CA THR A 11 7.41 -15.14 5.09
C THR A 11 8.87 -15.49 4.78
N PHE A 12 9.13 -16.20 3.68
CA PHE A 12 10.45 -16.65 3.30
C PHE A 12 11.39 -15.46 3.01
N ASN A 13 12.53 -15.44 3.69
CA ASN A 13 13.55 -14.42 3.48
C ASN A 13 14.55 -14.85 2.41
N ALA A 14 14.21 -14.58 1.15
CA ALA A 14 15.06 -14.90 0.00
C ALA A 14 16.41 -14.15 -0.02
N ASN A 15 16.58 -13.09 0.79
CA ASN A 15 17.86 -12.39 0.89
C ASN A 15 18.87 -13.14 1.77
N GLN A 16 18.38 -13.95 2.72
CA GLN A 16 19.22 -14.66 3.69
C GLN A 16 19.37 -16.14 3.37
N TYR A 17 18.36 -16.74 2.74
CA TYR A 17 18.29 -18.18 2.56
C TYR A 17 18.08 -18.58 1.09
N GLU A 18 18.65 -19.74 0.75
CA GLU A 18 18.48 -20.43 -0.52
C GLU A 18 17.85 -21.81 -0.30
N LEU A 19 17.14 -22.30 -1.31
CA LEU A 19 16.45 -23.58 -1.26
C LEU A 19 17.27 -24.64 -1.99
N SER A 20 17.77 -25.61 -1.24
CA SER A 20 18.54 -26.74 -1.76
C SER A 20 17.76 -28.05 -1.58
N PRO A 21 17.36 -28.72 -2.68
CA PRO A 21 16.72 -30.04 -2.60
C PRO A 21 17.61 -31.11 -1.97
N TRP A 22 18.93 -30.91 -2.01
CA TRP A 22 19.94 -31.88 -1.57
C TRP A 22 19.98 -32.05 -0.05
N SER A 23 19.96 -30.94 0.67
CA SER A 23 19.97 -30.93 2.12
C SER A 23 18.58 -31.04 2.72
N GLY A 24 17.54 -30.71 1.94
CA GLY A 24 16.16 -30.59 2.43
C GLY A 24 16.02 -29.51 3.50
N LYS A 25 16.97 -28.57 3.57
CA LYS A 25 17.07 -27.51 4.58
C LYS A 25 17.26 -26.16 3.90
N LEU A 26 17.03 -25.10 4.67
CA LEU A 26 17.38 -23.74 4.30
C LEU A 26 18.89 -23.57 4.43
N GLU A 27 19.55 -23.18 3.34
CA GLU A 27 20.98 -22.89 3.35
C GLU A 27 21.20 -21.38 3.37
N CYS A 28 22.25 -20.92 4.06
CA CYS A 28 22.61 -19.51 4.05
C CYS A 28 23.06 -19.12 2.65
N LYS A 29 22.54 -18.00 2.18
CA LYS A 29 22.81 -17.49 0.84
C LYS A 29 24.28 -17.21 0.62
N THR A 30 24.82 -17.77 -0.46
CA THR A 30 26.24 -17.63 -0.81
C THR A 30 26.53 -16.43 -1.71
N SER A 31 25.51 -15.92 -2.43
CA SER A 31 25.63 -14.79 -3.34
C SER A 31 24.58 -13.70 -3.07
N ASN A 32 25.03 -12.45 -2.93
CA ASN A 32 24.15 -11.32 -2.64
C ASN A 32 23.41 -10.76 -3.87
N THR A 33 23.74 -11.21 -5.09
CA THR A 33 23.25 -10.58 -6.33
C THR A 33 21.92 -11.15 -6.84
N ILE A 34 21.59 -12.38 -6.44
CA ILE A 34 20.41 -13.09 -6.95
C ILE A 34 19.23 -12.74 -6.04
N SER A 35 18.04 -12.53 -6.60
CA SER A 35 16.80 -12.25 -5.88
C SER A 35 16.30 -13.45 -5.08
N PHE A 36 16.21 -14.60 -5.74
CA PHE A 36 15.69 -15.86 -5.22
C PHE A 36 16.45 -17.04 -5.85
N SER A 37 16.84 -18.02 -5.04
CA SER A 37 17.62 -19.16 -5.51
C SER A 37 16.98 -20.48 -5.10
N ILE A 38 16.69 -21.31 -6.11
CA ILE A 38 16.39 -22.74 -5.95
C ILE A 38 17.44 -23.51 -6.75
N PHE A 39 18.21 -24.36 -6.06
CA PHE A 39 19.21 -25.19 -6.72
C PHE A 39 18.57 -26.37 -7.45
N ASP A 40 19.18 -26.72 -8.58
CA ASP A 40 18.86 -27.93 -9.31
C ASP A 40 19.20 -29.17 -8.46
N PRO A 41 18.33 -30.19 -8.40
CA PRO A 41 18.56 -31.41 -7.62
C PRO A 41 19.66 -32.33 -8.16
N PHE A 42 20.19 -32.07 -9.37
CA PHE A 42 21.25 -32.85 -10.02
C PHE A 42 22.49 -32.01 -10.32
N GLU A 43 22.33 -30.72 -10.60
CA GLU A 43 23.42 -29.80 -10.93
C GLU A 43 23.65 -28.76 -9.82
N HIS A 44 24.65 -28.98 -8.94
CA HIS A 44 24.91 -28.12 -7.77
C HIS A 44 25.15 -26.64 -8.08
N ASN A 45 25.65 -26.31 -9.26
CA ASN A 45 25.97 -24.93 -9.65
C ASN A 45 24.85 -24.28 -10.47
N HIS A 46 23.74 -24.98 -10.69
CA HIS A 46 22.63 -24.49 -11.50
C HIS A 46 21.50 -23.97 -10.61
N ASN A 47 21.17 -22.69 -10.78
CA ASN A 47 20.02 -22.06 -10.14
C ASN A 47 18.84 -22.00 -11.11
N LEU A 48 17.78 -22.74 -10.78
CA LEU A 48 16.56 -22.86 -11.57
C LEU A 48 15.77 -21.54 -11.66
N THR A 49 15.99 -20.62 -10.73
CA THR A 49 15.28 -19.34 -10.63
C THR A 49 16.14 -18.14 -10.99
N SER A 50 17.29 -18.38 -11.63
CA SER A 50 18.23 -17.33 -12.08
C SER A 50 17.59 -16.28 -12.99
N ASN A 51 16.50 -16.61 -13.69
CA ASN A 51 15.75 -15.73 -14.57
C ASN A 51 14.67 -14.89 -13.85
N ILE A 52 14.41 -15.12 -12.56
CA ILE A 52 13.36 -14.43 -11.82
C ILE A 52 13.89 -13.10 -11.28
N SER A 53 13.32 -11.98 -11.75
CA SER A 53 13.66 -10.66 -11.21
C SER A 53 13.15 -10.48 -9.77
N GLN A 54 13.81 -9.60 -9.00
CA GLN A 54 13.37 -9.25 -7.63
C GLN A 54 11.91 -8.78 -7.61
N SER A 55 11.50 -7.99 -8.59
CA SER A 55 10.11 -7.53 -8.72
C SER A 55 9.12 -8.70 -8.87
N ASN A 56 9.46 -9.72 -9.67
CA ASN A 56 8.60 -10.88 -9.86
C ASN A 56 8.54 -11.77 -8.60
N TRP A 57 9.67 -11.89 -7.89
CA TRP A 57 9.71 -12.58 -6.59
C TRP A 57 8.84 -11.88 -5.54
N LEU A 58 8.97 -10.56 -5.40
CA LEU A 58 8.14 -9.78 -4.46
C LEU A 58 6.65 -9.89 -4.77
N LYS A 59 6.27 -9.79 -6.06
CA LYS A 59 4.88 -10.02 -6.48
C LYS A 59 4.38 -11.42 -6.11
N PHE A 60 5.21 -12.44 -6.30
CA PHE A 60 4.86 -13.80 -5.89
C PHE A 60 4.65 -13.92 -4.37
N GLN A 61 5.53 -13.31 -3.58
CA GLN A 61 5.44 -13.29 -2.12
C GLN A 61 4.17 -12.55 -1.64
N GLU A 62 3.80 -11.45 -2.29
CA GLU A 62 2.55 -10.71 -2.06
C GLU A 62 1.31 -11.56 -2.37
N GLU A 63 1.27 -12.23 -3.52
CA GLU A 63 0.19 -13.15 -3.88
C GLU A 63 0.07 -14.31 -2.88
N CYS A 64 1.19 -14.85 -2.39
CA CYS A 64 1.16 -15.88 -1.34
C CYS A 64 0.54 -15.36 -0.03
N SER A 65 0.92 -14.16 0.41
CA SER A 65 0.35 -13.50 1.59
C SER A 65 -1.16 -13.30 1.45
N LEU A 66 -1.58 -12.86 0.27
CA LEU A 66 -2.97 -12.61 -0.05
C LEU A 66 -3.83 -13.89 -0.08
N VAL A 67 -3.27 -15.00 -0.57
CA VAL A 67 -3.94 -16.31 -0.51
C VAL A 67 -4.10 -16.79 0.94
N ASN A 68 -3.12 -16.54 1.82
CA ASN A 68 -3.29 -16.87 3.25
C ASN A 68 -4.47 -16.11 3.87
N GLN A 69 -4.59 -14.81 3.58
CA GLN A 69 -5.73 -14.01 4.04
C GLN A 69 -7.07 -14.59 3.55
N ILE A 70 -7.15 -14.97 2.26
CA ILE A 70 -8.36 -15.60 1.71
C ILE A 70 -8.68 -16.91 2.43
N LEU A 71 -7.68 -17.77 2.64
CA LEU A 71 -7.87 -19.07 3.29
C LEU A 71 -8.31 -18.89 4.75
N ASP A 72 -7.74 -17.92 5.46
CA ASP A 72 -8.10 -17.60 6.85
C ASP A 72 -9.52 -17.03 6.94
N GLU A 73 -9.92 -16.16 6.02
CA GLU A 73 -11.30 -15.62 5.95
C GLU A 73 -12.34 -16.69 5.57
N CYS A 74 -12.01 -17.56 4.59
CA CYS A 74 -12.86 -18.66 4.17
C CYS A 74 -13.11 -19.69 5.28
N SER A 75 -12.12 -19.91 6.15
CA SER A 75 -12.27 -20.81 7.30
C SER A 75 -13.34 -20.34 8.28
N ARG A 76 -13.63 -19.03 8.31
CA ARG A 76 -14.54 -18.39 9.27
C ARG A 76 -15.97 -18.22 8.74
N LYS A 77 -16.19 -18.16 7.42
CA LYS A 77 -17.50 -17.90 6.82
C LYS A 77 -17.81 -18.86 5.67
N ARG A 78 -18.67 -19.87 5.89
CA ARG A 78 -19.21 -20.78 4.85
C ARG A 78 -20.34 -20.15 4.00
N GLN A 79 -20.38 -18.83 3.86
CA GLN A 79 -21.52 -18.12 3.26
C GLN A 79 -21.32 -17.77 1.76
N HIS A 80 -20.12 -17.99 1.20
CA HIS A 80 -19.84 -17.66 -0.20
C HIS A 80 -20.17 -18.81 -1.17
N LYS A 81 -20.70 -18.48 -2.36
CA LYS A 81 -20.99 -19.43 -3.46
C LYS A 81 -19.75 -20.17 -3.98
N SER A 82 -18.56 -19.60 -3.78
CA SER A 82 -17.26 -20.17 -4.11
C SER A 82 -16.39 -20.18 -2.85
N TRP A 83 -15.74 -21.31 -2.56
CA TRP A 83 -14.94 -21.51 -1.34
C TRP A 83 -13.64 -22.26 -1.63
N GLY A 84 -12.66 -22.12 -0.74
CA GLY A 84 -11.39 -22.87 -0.79
C GLY A 84 -10.61 -22.64 -2.08
N LEU A 85 -10.21 -23.72 -2.75
CA LEU A 85 -9.35 -23.68 -3.95
C LEU A 85 -9.99 -22.90 -5.11
N SER A 86 -11.33 -22.91 -5.22
CA SER A 86 -12.04 -22.20 -6.29
C SER A 86 -11.78 -20.70 -6.27
N LEU A 87 -11.63 -20.09 -5.09
CA LEU A 87 -11.31 -18.67 -4.95
C LEU A 87 -9.87 -18.34 -5.34
N ILE A 88 -8.94 -19.25 -5.06
CA ILE A 88 -7.52 -19.10 -5.43
C ILE A 88 -7.36 -19.15 -6.95
N LEU A 89 -8.07 -20.07 -7.60
CA LEU A 89 -7.92 -20.31 -9.05
C LEU A 89 -8.67 -19.31 -9.94
N THR A 90 -9.77 -18.71 -9.45
CA THR A 90 -10.62 -17.82 -10.27
C THR A 90 -10.21 -16.35 -10.24
N ARG A 91 -9.24 -15.98 -9.39
CA ARG A 91 -8.88 -14.57 -9.20
C ARG A 91 -8.19 -13.91 -10.41
N LYS A 92 -7.59 -14.69 -11.31
CA LYS A 92 -7.02 -14.16 -12.56
C LYS A 92 -8.07 -13.75 -13.61
N SER A 93 -9.37 -14.05 -13.39
CA SER A 93 -10.43 -13.86 -14.38
C SER A 93 -11.67 -13.11 -13.88
N LEU A 94 -11.66 -12.54 -12.68
CA LEU A 94 -12.82 -11.78 -12.17
C LEU A 94 -12.50 -10.28 -12.13
N PRO A 95 -13.20 -9.45 -12.93
CA PRO A 95 -13.26 -8.02 -12.68
C PRO A 95 -13.75 -7.80 -11.25
N LYS A 96 -13.16 -6.85 -10.53
CA LYS A 96 -13.52 -6.46 -9.15
C LYS A 96 -14.99 -6.01 -8.95
N GLN A 97 -15.88 -6.20 -9.94
CA GLN A 97 -17.24 -5.62 -9.97
C GLN A 97 -18.40 -6.62 -9.96
N ASN A 98 -18.20 -7.94 -10.14
CA ASN A 98 -19.33 -8.86 -10.33
C ASN A 98 -19.71 -9.70 -9.10
N PHE A 99 -19.69 -9.08 -7.91
CA PHE A 99 -20.44 -9.59 -6.75
C PHE A 99 -21.51 -8.56 -6.35
N ILE A 100 -22.45 -8.30 -7.26
CA ILE A 100 -23.71 -7.64 -6.95
C ILE A 100 -24.79 -8.73 -7.00
N HIS A 101 -25.08 -9.32 -5.85
CA HIS A 101 -26.46 -9.57 -5.47
C HIS A 101 -26.56 -9.59 -3.95
N GLU A 102 -27.13 -8.49 -3.46
CA GLU A 102 -27.98 -8.40 -2.27
C GLU A 102 -27.54 -9.21 -1.05
N GLN A 103 -26.62 -8.64 -0.28
CA GLN A 103 -26.77 -8.48 1.17
C GLN A 103 -25.59 -7.65 1.69
N GLN A 104 -25.94 -6.54 2.36
CA GLN A 104 -25.11 -5.65 3.19
C GLN A 104 -23.59 -5.82 3.06
N GLN A 105 -22.98 -4.94 2.27
CA GLN A 105 -21.56 -4.94 1.97
C GLN A 105 -20.72 -4.67 3.22
N GLN A 106 -20.31 -5.73 3.92
CA GLN A 106 -19.05 -5.72 4.66
C GLN A 106 -17.92 -5.89 3.63
N TYR A 107 -17.50 -4.77 3.04
CA TYR A 107 -16.39 -4.73 2.11
C TYR A 107 -15.10 -5.19 2.78
N HIS A 108 -14.60 -6.34 2.36
CA HIS A 108 -13.23 -6.77 2.66
C HIS A 108 -12.25 -5.80 1.97
N HIS A 109 -11.35 -5.26 2.78
CA HIS A 109 -10.44 -4.16 2.48
C HIS A 109 -9.32 -4.63 1.54
N THR A 110 -9.47 -4.50 0.21
CA THR A 110 -8.32 -4.69 -0.69
C THR A 110 -7.48 -3.41 -0.70
N GLN A 111 -6.49 -3.34 0.19
CA GLN A 111 -5.47 -2.29 0.15
C GLN A 111 -4.81 -2.32 -1.23
N SER A 112 -5.07 -1.31 -2.06
CA SER A 112 -4.34 -1.17 -3.32
C SER A 112 -3.03 -0.49 -3.00
N ILE A 113 -1.98 -1.30 -3.00
CA ILE A 113 -0.61 -0.89 -2.72
C ILE A 113 0.15 -0.87 -4.04
N HIS A 114 0.94 0.16 -4.28
CA HIS A 114 1.85 0.26 -5.40
C HIS A 114 3.21 0.74 -4.90
N THR A 115 4.28 0.10 -5.35
CA THR A 115 5.65 0.46 -4.98
C THR A 115 6.37 1.00 -6.21
N ILE A 116 6.91 2.20 -6.09
CA ILE A 116 7.73 2.85 -7.11
C ILE A 116 9.20 2.71 -6.68
N GLU A 117 10.01 2.09 -7.53
CA GLU A 117 11.45 1.94 -7.34
C GLU A 117 12.16 3.07 -8.11
N LEU A 118 13.00 3.83 -7.41
CA LEU A 118 13.73 4.98 -7.94
C LEU A 118 15.23 4.73 -7.82
N ASN A 119 15.96 4.97 -8.91
CA ASN A 119 17.41 4.96 -8.95
C ASN A 119 17.91 6.39 -9.21
N PHE A 120 18.83 6.90 -8.39
CA PHE A 120 19.40 8.24 -8.56
C PHE A 120 20.90 8.26 -8.23
N SER A 121 21.65 9.06 -8.96
CA SER A 121 23.13 9.13 -8.88
C SER A 121 23.66 10.01 -7.75
N ASN A 122 22.84 10.92 -7.22
CA ASN A 122 23.29 11.87 -6.21
C ASN A 122 23.21 11.27 -4.80
N GLN A 123 24.23 11.48 -3.97
CA GLN A 123 24.18 11.21 -2.53
C GLN A 123 23.24 12.20 -1.85
N ILE A 124 21.96 11.84 -1.78
CA ILE A 124 20.92 12.65 -1.15
C ILE A 124 20.64 12.06 0.23
N ASN A 125 20.62 12.92 1.26
CA ASN A 125 20.23 12.51 2.60
C ASN A 125 18.73 12.14 2.64
N GLU A 126 18.33 11.20 3.50
CA GLU A 126 16.94 10.74 3.63
C GLU A 126 15.95 11.88 3.86
N GLU A 127 16.30 12.81 4.76
CA GLU A 127 15.46 13.96 5.06
C GLU A 127 15.31 14.93 3.86
N GLN A 128 16.37 15.08 3.05
CA GLN A 128 16.33 15.92 1.86
C GLN A 128 15.49 15.25 0.76
N PHE A 129 15.64 13.93 0.58
CA PHE A 129 14.87 13.16 -0.37
C PHE A 129 13.38 13.22 -0.05
N GLU A 130 13.01 13.01 1.22
CA GLU A 130 11.63 13.12 1.68
C GLU A 130 11.06 14.52 1.44
N LYS A 131 11.80 15.58 1.77
CA LYS A 131 11.38 16.97 1.50
C LYS A 131 11.16 17.23 0.01
N THR A 132 12.01 16.70 -0.86
CA THR A 132 11.85 16.84 -2.31
C THR A 132 10.60 16.11 -2.81
N ILE A 133 10.36 14.88 -2.35
CA ILE A 133 9.12 14.16 -2.70
C ILE A 133 7.89 14.91 -2.19
N GLN A 134 7.90 15.39 -0.95
CA GLN A 134 6.80 16.18 -0.40
C GLN A 134 6.57 17.47 -1.20
N PHE A 135 7.63 18.17 -1.61
CA PHE A 135 7.54 19.35 -2.48
C PHE A 135 6.90 19.01 -3.83
N ILE A 136 7.33 17.93 -4.48
CA ILE A 136 6.74 17.49 -5.75
C ILE A 136 5.25 17.17 -5.58
N LEU A 137 4.88 16.42 -4.56
CA LEU A 137 3.48 16.02 -4.36
C LEU A 137 2.59 17.21 -3.98
N LYS A 138 3.04 18.05 -3.04
CA LYS A 138 2.26 19.16 -2.50
C LYS A 138 2.24 20.37 -3.42
N ASP A 139 3.41 20.87 -3.80
CA ASP A 139 3.53 22.16 -4.48
C ASP A 139 3.41 22.03 -6.00
N ILE A 140 3.76 20.87 -6.57
CA ILE A 140 3.68 20.64 -8.01
C ILE A 140 2.42 19.88 -8.38
N LEU A 141 2.11 18.76 -7.72
CA LEU A 141 0.93 17.95 -8.04
C LEU A 141 -0.33 18.36 -7.28
N LEU A 142 -0.22 19.36 -6.38
CA LEU A 142 -1.33 19.96 -5.63
C LEU A 142 -2.02 18.96 -4.70
N PHE A 143 -1.27 18.04 -4.10
CA PHE A 143 -1.79 17.11 -3.10
C PHE A 143 -1.91 17.82 -1.76
N GLU A 144 -3.06 17.70 -1.11
CA GLU A 144 -3.32 18.30 0.19
C GLU A 144 -2.91 17.31 1.29
N GLN A 145 -1.92 17.67 2.10
CA GLN A 145 -1.52 16.85 3.24
C GLN A 145 -2.60 16.91 4.32
N ILE A 146 -2.97 15.74 4.86
CA ILE A 146 -4.02 15.62 5.86
C ILE A 146 -3.53 14.84 7.09
N ASN A 147 -4.15 15.10 8.24
CA ASN A 147 -3.89 14.33 9.45
C ASN A 147 -4.65 13.00 9.41
N TYR A 148 -4.01 11.92 9.87
CA TYR A 148 -4.55 10.56 9.91
C TYR A 148 -5.92 10.47 10.59
N GLU A 149 -6.17 11.29 11.61
CA GLU A 149 -7.43 11.32 12.35
C GLU A 149 -8.64 11.69 11.47
N ILE A 150 -8.45 12.51 10.44
CA ILE A 150 -9.51 12.92 9.50
C ILE A 150 -9.90 11.73 8.61
N ILE A 151 -8.93 10.89 8.23
CA ILE A 151 -9.16 9.67 7.45
C ILE A 151 -9.92 8.65 8.30
N ARG A 152 -9.57 8.53 9.59
CA ARG A 152 -10.22 7.62 10.54
C ARG A 152 -11.68 7.99 10.80
N LYS A 153 -12.00 9.29 10.93
CA LYS A 153 -13.38 9.78 11.17
C LYS A 153 -14.31 9.63 9.96
N LYS A 154 -13.76 9.55 8.74
CA LYS A 154 -14.54 9.33 7.52
C LYS A 154 -14.71 7.85 7.15
N ARG A 155 -14.12 6.91 7.91
CA ARG A 155 -14.43 5.49 7.81
C ARG A 155 -15.80 5.23 8.46
N PRO A 156 -16.71 4.46 7.82
CA PRO A 156 -17.93 4.04 8.47
C PRO A 156 -17.59 3.28 9.77
N ALA A 157 -18.36 3.56 10.84
CA ALA A 157 -18.10 3.15 12.23
C ALA A 157 -18.05 1.63 12.51
N SER A 158 -18.07 0.78 11.48
CA SER A 158 -18.05 -0.68 11.60
C SER A 158 -16.66 -1.30 11.83
N SER A 159 -15.59 -0.49 11.89
CA SER A 159 -14.22 -0.97 12.14
C SER A 159 -13.75 -0.83 13.60
N LEU A 160 -14.64 -0.54 14.56
CA LEU A 160 -14.33 -0.59 15.99
C LEU A 160 -14.60 -2.01 16.53
N ILE A 161 -13.72 -2.96 16.20
CA ILE A 161 -13.55 -4.16 17.01
C ILE A 161 -12.14 -4.11 17.60
N ILE A 162 -12.18 -3.71 18.86
CA ILE A 162 -11.18 -3.70 19.93
C ILE A 162 -10.07 -4.75 19.75
N GLU A 163 -8.84 -4.27 19.62
CA GLU A 163 -7.66 -4.94 20.19
C GLU A 163 -7.76 -4.82 21.71
N ASN A 164 -8.06 -5.94 22.39
CA ASN A 164 -7.68 -6.16 23.78
C ASN A 164 -7.45 -7.66 23.96
N THR A 165 -6.19 -8.04 24.03
CA THR A 165 -5.72 -9.34 24.48
C THR A 165 -5.69 -9.37 26.01
N ASN A 166 -6.39 -10.31 26.65
CA ASN A 166 -5.78 -11.37 27.50
C ASN A 166 -6.79 -12.11 28.40
N VAL A 167 -6.55 -13.42 28.54
CA VAL A 167 -6.96 -14.38 29.60
C VAL A 167 -8.32 -15.13 29.48
N THR A 168 -8.25 -16.27 28.77
CA THR A 168 -8.69 -17.67 29.07
C THR A 168 -10.06 -18.04 29.71
N PRO A 169 -10.54 -19.29 29.45
CA PRO A 169 -11.95 -19.61 29.24
C PRO A 169 -12.62 -20.28 30.46
N ASN A 170 -13.93 -20.06 30.62
CA ASN A 170 -14.85 -21.10 31.09
C ASN A 170 -16.31 -20.66 31.06
N SER A 171 -17.17 -21.67 30.87
CA SER A 171 -18.62 -21.74 31.09
C SER A 171 -19.55 -21.46 29.92
N LEU A 172 -20.00 -22.58 29.33
CA LEU A 172 -21.29 -22.76 28.67
C LEU A 172 -22.47 -22.55 29.64
N ALA A 173 -23.64 -22.29 29.03
CA ALA A 173 -25.02 -22.37 29.55
C ALA A 173 -25.42 -21.24 30.54
N GLU A 174 -26.61 -20.64 30.56
CA GLU A 174 -28.01 -20.98 30.17
C GLU A 174 -28.71 -19.67 29.71
N GLN A 175 -29.49 -19.65 28.63
CA GLN A 175 -30.96 -19.79 28.58
C GLN A 175 -31.79 -18.80 29.44
N LEU A 176 -32.59 -18.01 28.70
CA LEU A 176 -33.99 -17.58 28.96
C LEU A 176 -34.33 -16.34 29.82
N ASP A 177 -35.27 -15.59 29.20
CA ASP A 177 -36.39 -14.81 29.71
C ASP A 177 -36.32 -13.30 30.06
N GLU A 178 -37.11 -12.59 29.25
CA GLU A 178 -38.18 -11.64 29.57
C GLU A 178 -37.87 -10.30 30.29
N THR A 179 -38.06 -9.25 29.49
CA THR A 179 -38.78 -7.98 29.76
C THR A 179 -38.76 -7.38 31.17
N LEU A 180 -38.32 -6.12 31.28
CA LEU A 180 -39.13 -5.00 31.81
C LEU A 180 -38.38 -3.64 31.80
N SER A 181 -39.03 -2.69 31.14
CA SER A 181 -39.20 -1.25 31.44
C SER A 181 -38.10 -0.42 32.14
N SER A 182 -37.71 0.64 31.43
CA SER A 182 -37.59 2.04 31.89
C SER A 182 -36.87 2.36 33.21
N LYS A 183 -35.70 3.02 33.09
CA LYS A 183 -35.35 4.15 33.96
C LYS A 183 -34.31 5.07 33.32
N ARG A 184 -34.76 6.29 32.99
CA ARG A 184 -33.92 7.48 32.83
C ARG A 184 -33.08 7.67 34.09
N ARG A 185 -31.77 7.86 33.92
CA ARG A 185 -30.97 8.77 34.77
C ARG A 185 -30.11 9.62 33.86
N ARG A 186 -30.41 10.92 33.86
CA ARG A 186 -29.43 11.99 33.62
C ARG A 186 -28.49 12.01 34.84
N ILE A 187 -27.20 12.09 34.59
CA ILE A 187 -26.19 12.61 35.53
C ILE A 187 -25.23 13.45 34.69
N ASP A 188 -24.86 14.56 35.30
CA ASP A 188 -24.44 15.84 34.76
C ASP A 188 -23.01 15.90 34.22
N ASP A 189 -22.75 17.05 33.60
CA ASP A 189 -21.45 17.63 33.28
C ASP A 189 -20.43 17.42 34.40
N ASP A 190 -19.27 16.84 34.06
CA ASP A 190 -18.02 17.19 34.72
C ASP A 190 -16.88 17.22 33.70
N GLU A 191 -16.42 18.45 33.53
CA GLU A 191 -15.20 18.93 32.93
C GLU A 191 -13.97 18.23 33.54
N TYR A 192 -13.32 17.35 32.79
CA TYR A 192 -11.95 16.92 33.06
C TYR A 192 -11.07 17.14 31.82
N THR A 193 -10.56 18.35 31.76
CA THR A 193 -9.16 18.69 31.46
C THR A 193 -8.34 17.67 30.66
N LEU A 194 -8.10 18.07 29.41
CA LEU A 194 -7.02 17.64 28.55
C LEU A 194 -5.69 17.54 29.32
N THR A 195 -5.20 16.33 29.53
CA THR A 195 -3.77 16.09 29.72
C THR A 195 -3.24 15.41 28.45
N PRO A 196 -2.30 16.05 27.73
CA PRO A 196 -1.69 15.42 26.57
C PRO A 196 -0.76 14.32 27.09
N ILE A 197 -1.13 13.07 26.83
CA ILE A 197 -0.25 11.93 27.10
C ILE A 197 0.95 12.05 26.16
N LYS A 198 2.09 12.36 26.76
CA LYS A 198 3.41 12.37 26.15
C LYS A 198 3.90 10.95 25.84
N ASP A 199 4.50 10.84 24.66
CA ASP A 199 5.65 10.01 24.29
C ASP A 199 5.54 8.48 24.37
N ILE A 200 5.24 7.86 23.22
CA ILE A 200 5.58 6.47 22.87
C ILE A 200 6.05 6.48 21.38
N PRO A 201 7.13 5.75 21.00
CA PRO A 201 8.07 6.21 20.00
C PRO A 201 7.63 5.97 18.54
N TYR A 202 7.89 6.98 17.71
CA TYR A 202 7.66 7.05 16.28
C TYR A 202 8.37 5.93 15.51
N SER A 203 7.61 4.97 14.97
CA SER A 203 8.02 4.24 13.77
C SER A 203 7.80 5.17 12.57
N LYS A 204 8.86 5.51 11.83
CA LYS A 204 8.87 6.50 10.71
C LYS A 204 7.53 6.55 9.94
N GLU A 205 6.91 7.73 9.98
CA GLU A 205 5.49 7.97 9.74
C GLU A 205 5.09 7.81 8.27
N LYS A 206 3.97 7.13 8.02
CA LYS A 206 3.26 7.26 6.73
C LYS A 206 2.76 8.70 6.60
N ILE A 207 3.02 9.32 5.45
CA ILE A 207 2.48 10.64 5.12
C ILE A 207 1.15 10.46 4.41
N TYR A 208 0.12 11.21 4.81
CA TYR A 208 -1.20 11.10 4.22
C TYR A 208 -1.56 12.29 3.36
N PHE A 209 -2.13 12.01 2.19
CA PHE A 209 -2.54 12.99 1.19
C PHE A 209 -4.00 12.81 0.77
N GLN A 210 -4.66 13.93 0.51
CA GLN A 210 -5.92 14.06 -0.18
C GLN A 210 -5.65 14.64 -1.57
N VAL A 211 -6.16 13.97 -2.60
CA VAL A 211 -6.01 14.38 -4.00
C VAL A 211 -7.39 14.77 -4.54
N ILE A 212 -7.52 16.04 -4.90
CA ILE A 212 -8.79 16.64 -5.37
C ILE A 212 -8.77 16.85 -6.88
N TYR A 213 -7.60 17.01 -7.49
CA TYR A 213 -7.47 17.35 -8.91
C TYR A 213 -6.74 16.24 -9.66
N ARG A 214 -7.23 15.91 -10.86
CA ARG A 214 -6.62 14.93 -11.78
C ARG A 214 -5.38 15.49 -12.47
N THR A 215 -4.37 15.87 -11.69
CA THR A 215 -3.15 16.51 -12.20
C THR A 215 -2.29 15.58 -13.05
N TRP A 216 -2.54 14.27 -13.03
CA TRP A 216 -1.81 13.27 -13.84
C TRP A 216 -2.36 13.08 -15.27
N GLN A 217 -3.56 13.56 -15.58
CA GLN A 217 -4.18 13.41 -16.90
C GLN A 217 -4.03 14.68 -17.76
N ASP A 218 -4.08 14.51 -19.08
CA ASP A 218 -4.04 15.57 -20.11
C ASP A 218 -2.87 16.58 -20.06
N ARG A 219 -1.87 16.38 -19.18
CA ARG A 219 -0.66 17.23 -19.05
C ARG A 219 0.05 17.47 -20.37
N ARG A 220 0.07 16.49 -21.28
CA ARG A 220 0.81 16.55 -22.56
C ARG A 220 0.31 17.68 -23.47
N LYS A 221 -1.00 17.93 -23.52
CA LYS A 221 -1.57 19.01 -24.35
C LYS A 221 -1.14 20.37 -23.81
N LEU A 222 -1.26 20.54 -22.49
CA LEU A 222 -0.94 21.78 -21.80
C LEU A 222 0.56 22.08 -21.80
N LYS A 223 1.40 21.04 -21.65
CA LYS A 223 2.86 21.16 -21.69
C LYS A 223 3.35 21.77 -23.00
N ARG A 224 2.81 21.34 -24.15
CA ARG A 224 3.19 21.93 -25.46
C ARG A 224 2.96 23.44 -25.52
N HIS A 225 1.82 23.91 -25.00
CA HIS A 225 1.51 25.34 -24.99
C HIS A 225 2.39 26.13 -24.02
N ILE A 226 2.64 25.59 -22.81
CA ILE A 226 3.47 26.26 -21.80
C ILE A 226 4.94 26.29 -22.21
N ASP A 227 5.43 25.24 -22.84
CA ASP A 227 6.82 25.09 -23.25
C ASP A 227 7.22 26.11 -24.32
N ASP A 228 6.28 26.56 -25.15
CA ASP A 228 6.51 27.60 -26.15
C ASP A 228 6.55 29.01 -25.54
N GLU A 229 5.71 29.27 -24.53
CA GLU A 229 5.57 30.58 -23.88
C GLU A 229 6.63 30.83 -22.78
N ASN A 230 7.15 29.78 -22.13
CA ASN A 230 7.90 29.90 -20.88
C ASN A 230 9.22 29.08 -20.86
N LYS A 231 10.04 29.21 -21.91
CA LYS A 231 11.30 28.45 -22.05
C LYS A 231 12.33 28.72 -20.95
N ASN A 232 12.27 29.88 -20.30
CA ASN A 232 13.26 30.31 -19.30
C ASN A 232 12.94 29.87 -17.86
N LEU A 233 11.77 29.26 -17.61
CA LEU A 233 11.38 28.80 -16.28
C LEU A 233 12.07 27.47 -15.94
N SER A 234 12.34 27.26 -14.65
CA SER A 234 12.85 25.97 -14.16
C SER A 234 11.85 24.85 -14.46
N MET A 235 12.33 23.61 -14.53
CA MET A 235 11.47 22.45 -14.76
C MET A 235 10.36 22.32 -13.69
N PHE A 236 10.70 22.58 -12.43
CA PHE A 236 9.74 22.56 -11.32
C PHE A 236 8.67 23.65 -11.48
N ASP A 237 9.05 24.88 -11.84
CA ASP A 237 8.10 25.98 -12.04
C ASP A 237 7.16 25.73 -13.23
N ARG A 238 7.69 25.14 -14.30
CA ARG A 238 6.89 24.75 -15.48
C ARG A 238 5.87 23.67 -15.13
N GLU A 239 6.28 22.61 -14.43
CA GLU A 239 5.36 21.55 -14.03
C GLU A 239 4.33 22.02 -13.00
N LYS A 240 4.70 22.98 -12.13
CA LYS A 240 3.76 23.64 -11.21
C LYS A 240 2.73 24.49 -11.96
N LEU A 241 3.17 25.24 -12.97
CA LEU A 241 2.27 26.01 -13.84
C LEU A 241 1.30 25.10 -14.60
N ILE A 242 1.77 23.95 -15.09
CA ILE A 242 0.92 22.94 -15.74
C ILE A 242 -0.19 22.48 -14.79
N SER A 243 0.15 22.10 -13.56
CA SER A 243 -0.84 21.64 -12.59
C SER A 243 -1.83 22.74 -12.18
N ASN A 244 -1.37 23.99 -12.04
CA ASN A 244 -2.25 25.12 -11.71
C ASN A 244 -3.26 25.41 -12.84
N LYS A 245 -2.83 25.43 -14.11
CA LYS A 245 -3.76 25.58 -15.24
C LYS A 245 -4.74 24.40 -15.35
N LEU A 246 -4.34 23.18 -14.98
CA LEU A 246 -5.26 22.03 -14.91
C LEU A 246 -6.31 22.22 -13.82
N LYS A 247 -5.93 22.79 -12.67
CA LYS A 247 -6.86 23.15 -11.58
C LYS A 247 -7.88 24.21 -12.00
N GLU A 248 -7.48 25.20 -12.81
CA GLU A 248 -8.38 26.23 -13.34
C GLU A 248 -9.44 25.67 -14.30
N GLY A 249 -9.12 24.56 -14.99
CA GLY A 249 -10.08 23.84 -15.82
C GLY A 249 -10.98 22.93 -14.98
N ASN A 250 -12.24 23.32 -14.77
CA ASN A 250 -13.25 22.59 -13.98
C ASN A 250 -13.35 21.07 -14.28
N ASN A 251 -12.93 20.62 -15.46
CA ASN A 251 -12.98 19.22 -15.88
C ASN A 251 -12.04 18.28 -15.09
N HIS A 252 -11.06 18.82 -14.36
CA HIS A 252 -10.08 18.00 -13.61
C HIS A 252 -10.40 17.88 -12.12
N HIS A 253 -11.48 18.51 -11.65
CA HIS A 253 -11.95 18.35 -10.27
C HIS A 253 -12.55 16.96 -10.06
N LEU A 254 -12.16 16.30 -8.97
CA LEU A 254 -12.76 15.05 -8.53
C LEU A 254 -13.94 15.34 -7.62
N GLU A 255 -15.12 14.85 -7.97
CA GLU A 255 -16.31 14.90 -7.10
C GLU A 255 -16.05 14.25 -5.73
N THR A 256 -15.24 13.20 -5.72
CA THR A 256 -14.80 12.48 -4.52
C THR A 256 -13.26 12.43 -4.45
N PRO A 257 -12.64 12.97 -3.39
CA PRO A 257 -11.19 12.97 -3.26
C PRO A 257 -10.59 11.57 -3.12
N ILE A 258 -9.39 11.38 -3.68
CA ILE A 258 -8.59 10.16 -3.46
C ILE A 258 -7.75 10.36 -2.21
N TYR A 259 -7.83 9.41 -1.27
CA TYR A 259 -7.04 9.42 -0.04
C TYR A 259 -5.90 8.41 -0.13
N LEU A 260 -4.67 8.87 0.08
CA LEU A 260 -3.45 8.10 -0.11
C LEU A 260 -2.59 8.17 1.14
N SER A 261 -1.91 7.07 1.45
CA SER A 261 -0.77 7.07 2.36
C SER A 261 0.50 6.73 1.59
N ILE A 262 1.57 7.43 1.91
CA ILE A 262 2.86 7.33 1.25
C ILE A 262 3.91 6.99 2.29
N GLU A 263 4.65 5.92 2.04
CA GLU A 263 5.78 5.47 2.85
C GLU A 263 7.03 5.53 1.98
N ILE A 264 8.04 6.28 2.42
CA ILE A 264 9.30 6.48 1.70
C ILE A 264 10.38 5.69 2.42
N LYS A 265 11.11 4.85 1.68
CA LYS A 265 12.23 4.05 2.21
C LYS A 265 13.43 4.18 1.29
N LEU A 266 14.54 4.68 1.82
CA LEU A 266 15.84 4.56 1.14
C LEU A 266 16.45 3.21 1.42
N LEU A 267 16.90 2.55 0.35
CA LEU A 267 17.60 1.28 0.44
C LEU A 267 19.10 1.56 0.65
N PRO A 268 19.77 0.82 1.53
CA PRO A 268 21.20 0.99 1.73
C PRO A 268 21.95 0.67 0.44
N THR A 269 22.77 1.60 -0.03
CA THR A 269 23.67 1.36 -1.17
C THR A 269 24.77 0.40 -0.78
N THR A 270 24.89 -0.69 -1.53
CA THR A 270 26.08 -1.53 -1.52
C THR A 270 27.23 -0.76 -2.16
N ILE A 271 28.45 -0.92 -1.64
CA ILE A 271 29.67 -0.18 -1.99
C ILE A 271 30.01 -0.23 -3.50
N ASP A 272 29.45 -1.19 -4.23
CA ASP A 272 29.69 -1.41 -5.67
C ASP A 272 28.66 -0.75 -6.61
N GLU A 273 27.60 -0.13 -6.09
CA GLU A 273 26.57 0.54 -6.91
C GLU A 273 26.69 2.07 -6.80
N ASN A 274 27.09 2.74 -7.89
CA ASN A 274 27.12 4.21 -8.00
C ASN A 274 25.72 4.89 -7.98
N HIS A 275 24.68 4.15 -7.60
CA HIS A 275 23.30 4.59 -7.63
C HIS A 275 22.61 4.30 -6.30
N ASN A 276 22.04 5.34 -5.69
CA ASN A 276 21.14 5.20 -4.56
C ASN A 276 19.78 4.67 -5.06
N LYS A 277 19.21 3.73 -4.30
CA LYS A 277 17.89 3.16 -4.57
C LYS A 277 16.90 3.63 -3.50
N ALA A 278 15.71 4.06 -3.90
CA ALA A 278 14.63 4.39 -2.98
C ALA A 278 13.31 3.76 -3.43
N ASN A 279 12.52 3.30 -2.47
CA ASN A 279 11.20 2.75 -2.67
C ASN A 279 10.15 3.70 -2.08
N ILE A 280 9.20 4.11 -2.91
CA ILE A 280 8.03 4.89 -2.49
C ILE A 280 6.82 3.98 -2.57
N ARG A 281 6.24 3.64 -1.43
CA ARG A 281 5.04 2.82 -1.34
C ARG A 281 3.82 3.72 -1.20
N LEU A 282 2.94 3.64 -2.19
CA LEU A 282 1.65 4.31 -2.25
C LEU A 282 0.57 3.31 -1.84
N GLU A 283 -0.29 3.68 -0.90
CA GLU A 283 -1.42 2.84 -0.47
C GLU A 283 -2.71 3.65 -0.51
N LEU A 284 -3.69 3.14 -1.26
CA LEU A 284 -5.01 3.73 -1.37
C LEU A 284 -5.84 3.46 -0.11
N GLN A 285 -6.34 4.53 0.50
CA GLN A 285 -7.12 4.48 1.74
C GLN A 285 -8.64 4.37 1.50
N THR A 286 -9.11 4.56 0.26
CA THR A 286 -10.53 4.46 -0.12
C THR A 286 -10.79 3.41 -1.22
N ASN A 287 -11.91 2.68 -1.13
CA ASN A 287 -12.22 1.59 -2.06
C ASN A 287 -12.80 2.05 -3.41
N GLU A 288 -13.22 3.31 -3.52
CA GLU A 288 -14.05 3.79 -4.64
C GLU A 288 -13.24 4.16 -5.90
N HIS A 289 -11.90 4.22 -5.81
CA HIS A 289 -11.06 4.82 -6.86
C HIS A 289 -9.90 3.94 -7.35
N HIS A 290 -10.04 2.61 -7.29
CA HIS A 290 -8.96 1.70 -7.71
C HIS A 290 -8.43 1.94 -9.12
N GLN A 291 -9.27 2.29 -10.10
CA GLN A 291 -8.84 2.54 -11.48
C GLN A 291 -8.10 3.87 -11.61
N LEU A 292 -8.63 4.95 -11.02
CA LEU A 292 -7.97 6.26 -10.98
C LEU A 292 -6.65 6.21 -10.20
N PHE A 293 -6.59 5.38 -9.15
CA PHE A 293 -5.37 5.14 -8.39
C PHE A 293 -4.33 4.37 -9.21
N ALA A 294 -4.73 3.41 -10.04
CA ALA A 294 -3.81 2.71 -10.94
C ALA A 294 -3.21 3.68 -11.98
N ASP A 295 -4.04 4.55 -12.57
CA ASP A 295 -3.57 5.59 -13.50
C ASP A 295 -2.61 6.57 -12.83
N LEU A 296 -2.95 7.02 -11.61
CA LEU A 296 -2.10 7.90 -10.83
C LEU A 296 -0.77 7.24 -10.46
N SER A 297 -0.82 5.97 -10.03
CA SER A 297 0.38 5.21 -9.66
C SER A 297 1.30 5.00 -10.86
N HIS A 298 0.73 4.67 -12.02
CA HIS A 298 1.46 4.56 -13.28
C HIS A 298 2.09 5.89 -13.69
N PHE A 299 1.35 6.99 -13.56
CA PHE A 299 1.87 8.33 -13.80
C PHE A 299 3.05 8.64 -12.87
N LEU A 300 2.91 8.43 -11.55
CA LEU A 300 3.98 8.70 -10.58
C LEU A 300 5.22 7.85 -10.85
N ASN A 301 5.05 6.60 -11.28
CA ASN A 301 6.15 5.72 -11.67
C ASN A 301 6.95 6.26 -12.86
N LEU A 302 6.31 6.95 -13.80
CA LEU A 302 6.98 7.58 -14.95
C LEU A 302 7.46 9.01 -14.66
N TYR A 303 6.81 9.70 -13.73
CA TYR A 303 6.99 11.12 -13.47
C TYR A 303 8.08 11.38 -12.44
N LEU A 304 8.08 10.65 -11.30
CA LEU A 304 9.03 10.87 -10.22
C LEU A 304 10.49 10.66 -10.63
N PRO A 305 10.88 9.59 -11.39
CA PRO A 305 12.26 9.45 -11.86
C PRO A 305 12.74 10.69 -12.64
N LYS A 306 11.92 11.20 -13.56
CA LYS A 306 12.25 12.35 -14.40
C LYS A 306 12.42 13.66 -13.61
N MET A 307 11.71 13.81 -12.50
CA MET A 307 11.82 15.00 -11.65
C MET A 307 13.05 14.95 -10.74
N LEU A 308 13.61 13.75 -10.51
CA LEU A 308 14.72 13.49 -9.59
C LEU A 308 16.06 13.27 -10.31
N GLU A 309 16.06 13.15 -11.65
CA GLU A 309 17.26 13.11 -12.51
C GLU A 309 17.97 14.47 -12.66
N ILE A 310 17.47 15.53 -12.00
CA ILE A 310 17.99 16.91 -12.04
C ILE A 310 19.10 17.08 -10.99
#